data_AF-A0A6J6E6P3-F1
#
_entry.id   AF-A0A6J6E6P3-F1
#
_cell.length_a   1.000
_cell.length_b   1.000
_cell.length_c   1.000
_cell.angle_alpha   90.00
_cell.angle_beta   90.00
_cell.angle_gamma   90.00
#
_symmetry.space_group_name_H-M   'P 1'
#
loop_
_entity.id
_entity.type
_entity.pdbx_description
1 polymer ?
#
loop_
_entity_poly.entity_id
_entity_poly.type
_entity_poly.pdbx_seq_one_letter_code
_entity_poly.pdbx_strand_id
1 'polypeptide(L)'
;MGRKAAQLLAEMSEGVAAGYQQKDAADWLTRGRLLVEEIPAIRAQSVEAKGYARWIRTGTRDAAEEIYVEGLAVEHTVIQVRAIARTLYDSILESGIPDSVKKNVAVALSAASYAVAAHIDVPEDIKDATTTPSDDAREAGSHLSEALIEDGDSVDQDQIVKGLSIVANIGVIADSLDHTSPTLTDVLTPDEPGSAKVFAVSPVAQTSSLLKRIKRLFRRK
;
A
#
# COMPACT_ATOMS: atom_id res chain seq x y z
N MET A 1 4.66 2.64 -13.31
CA MET A 1 3.51 1.83 -12.85
C MET A 1 2.68 2.54 -11.79
N GLY A 2 3.27 3.10 -10.74
CA GLY A 2 2.55 3.81 -9.68
C GLY A 2 1.53 4.85 -10.19
N ARG A 3 1.88 5.70 -11.17
CA ARG A 3 0.93 6.68 -11.74
C ARG A 3 -0.32 6.04 -12.35
N LYS A 4 -0.17 4.91 -13.06
CA LYS A 4 -1.31 4.17 -13.63
C LYS A 4 -2.19 3.57 -12.52
N ALA A 5 -1.58 3.11 -11.43
CA ALA A 5 -2.28 2.58 -10.26
C ALA A 5 -3.04 3.68 -9.50
N ALA A 6 -2.41 4.83 -9.26
CA ALA A 6 -3.05 6.01 -8.69
C ALA A 6 -4.24 6.46 -9.54
N GLN A 7 -4.05 6.57 -10.86
CA GLN A 7 -5.12 6.94 -11.77
C GLN A 7 -6.30 5.95 -11.71
N LEU A 8 -6.02 4.65 -11.69
CA LEU A 8 -7.06 3.63 -11.57
C LEU A 8 -7.84 3.75 -10.26
N LEU A 9 -7.18 4.03 -9.13
CA LEU A 9 -7.85 4.31 -7.85
C LEU A 9 -8.75 5.56 -7.91
N ALA A 10 -8.29 6.63 -8.57
CA ALA A 10 -9.09 7.85 -8.74
C ALA A 10 -10.35 7.58 -9.58
N GLU A 11 -10.22 6.87 -10.70
CA GLU A 11 -11.37 6.52 -11.54
C GLU A 11 -12.36 5.60 -10.80
N MET A 12 -11.86 4.65 -10.00
CA MET A 12 -12.71 3.83 -9.13
C MET A 12 -13.42 4.69 -8.08
N SER A 13 -12.74 5.66 -7.48
CA SER A 13 -13.33 6.61 -6.53
C SER A 13 -14.48 7.40 -7.16
N GLU A 14 -14.23 8.02 -8.31
CA GLU A 14 -15.22 8.80 -9.06
C GLU A 14 -16.42 7.94 -9.47
N GLY A 15 -16.16 6.74 -9.97
CA GLY A 15 -17.22 5.82 -10.35
C GLY A 15 -18.05 5.34 -9.15
N VAL A 16 -17.42 5.03 -8.01
CA VAL A 16 -18.17 4.70 -6.78
C VAL A 16 -19.06 5.88 -6.36
N ALA A 17 -18.55 7.10 -6.36
CA ALA A 17 -19.33 8.29 -6.03
C ALA A 17 -20.51 8.52 -6.98
N ALA A 18 -20.31 8.27 -8.28
CA ALA A 18 -21.31 8.49 -9.32
C ALA A 18 -22.32 7.34 -9.48
N GLY A 19 -22.07 6.17 -8.88
CA GLY A 19 -22.88 4.97 -9.09
C GLY A 19 -22.48 4.22 -10.37
N TYR A 20 -21.27 3.67 -10.36
CA TYR A 20 -20.68 2.90 -11.45
C TYR A 20 -21.53 1.71 -11.91
N GLN A 21 -21.33 1.34 -13.17
CA GLN A 21 -21.97 0.18 -13.79
C GLN A 21 -21.02 -1.01 -13.83
N GLN A 22 -21.57 -2.19 -14.11
CA GLN A 22 -20.78 -3.42 -14.29
C GLN A 22 -19.67 -3.27 -15.33
N LYS A 23 -19.92 -2.52 -16.42
CA LYS A 23 -18.93 -2.26 -17.46
C LYS A 23 -17.71 -1.49 -16.93
N ASP A 24 -17.94 -0.49 -16.08
CA ASP A 24 -16.87 0.33 -15.50
C ASP A 24 -15.99 -0.54 -14.60
N ALA A 25 -16.61 -1.34 -13.73
CA ALA A 25 -15.88 -2.28 -12.87
C ALA A 25 -15.13 -3.36 -13.65
N ALA A 26 -15.68 -3.84 -14.76
CA ALA A 26 -15.01 -4.81 -15.64
C ALA A 26 -13.75 -4.20 -16.31
N ASP A 27 -13.84 -2.93 -16.74
CA ASP A 27 -12.69 -2.20 -17.29
C ASP A 27 -11.60 -2.03 -16.24
N TRP A 28 -11.96 -1.58 -15.04
CA TRP A 28 -11.02 -1.40 -13.93
C TRP A 28 -10.31 -2.70 -13.55
N LEU A 29 -11.06 -3.80 -13.43
CA LEU A 29 -10.49 -5.11 -13.14
C LEU A 29 -9.54 -5.59 -14.24
N THR A 30 -9.88 -5.31 -15.50
CA THR A 30 -9.02 -5.66 -16.65
C THR A 30 -7.72 -4.86 -16.61
N ARG A 31 -7.79 -3.56 -16.40
CA ARG A 31 -6.60 -2.69 -16.25
C ARG A 31 -5.75 -3.09 -15.04
N GLY A 32 -6.38 -3.45 -13.92
CA GLY A 32 -5.67 -3.99 -12.76
C GLY A 32 -4.89 -5.27 -13.08
N ARG A 33 -5.43 -6.17 -13.92
CA ARG A 33 -4.71 -7.38 -14.38
C ARG A 33 -3.53 -7.02 -15.26
N LEU A 34 -3.71 -6.10 -16.22
CA LEU A 34 -2.63 -5.64 -17.09
C LEU A 34 -1.48 -5.02 -16.29
N LEU A 35 -1.77 -4.29 -15.22
CA LEU A 35 -0.72 -3.81 -14.31
C LEU A 35 0.00 -4.98 -13.63
N VAL A 36 -0.72 -5.97 -13.10
CA VAL A 36 -0.09 -7.15 -12.45
C VAL A 36 0.80 -7.93 -13.43
N GLU A 37 0.50 -7.95 -14.72
CA GLU A 37 1.34 -8.60 -15.74
C GLU A 37 2.71 -7.91 -15.92
N GLU A 38 2.84 -6.62 -15.58
CA GLU A 38 4.12 -5.89 -15.63
C GLU A 38 5.02 -6.19 -14.39
N ILE A 39 4.50 -6.79 -13.31
CA ILE A 39 5.24 -7.05 -12.05
C ILE A 39 6.52 -7.87 -12.25
N PRO A 40 6.53 -9.01 -12.97
CA PRO A 40 7.74 -9.82 -13.10
C PRO A 40 8.92 -9.05 -13.72
N ALA A 41 8.65 -8.11 -14.62
CA ALA A 41 9.67 -7.29 -15.24
C ALA A 41 10.29 -6.30 -14.23
N ILE A 42 9.46 -5.66 -13.39
CA ILE A 42 9.95 -4.77 -12.31
C ILE A 42 10.78 -5.56 -11.30
N ARG A 43 10.30 -6.73 -10.89
CA ARG A 43 11.03 -7.59 -9.96
C ARG A 43 12.41 -7.98 -10.48
N ALA A 44 12.48 -8.38 -11.75
CA ALA A 44 13.73 -8.76 -12.36
C ALA A 44 14.74 -7.59 -12.34
N GLN A 45 14.29 -6.38 -12.69
CA GLN A 45 15.12 -5.17 -12.68
C GLN A 45 15.60 -4.81 -11.26
N SER A 46 14.72 -4.90 -10.27
CA SER A 46 15.03 -4.53 -8.88
C SER A 46 15.99 -5.52 -8.20
N VAL A 47 15.82 -6.83 -8.47
CA VAL A 47 16.72 -7.90 -8.02
C VAL A 47 18.09 -7.79 -8.71
N GLU A 48 18.11 -7.53 -10.01
CA GLU A 48 19.34 -7.32 -10.77
C GLU A 48 20.14 -6.13 -10.21
N ALA A 49 19.48 -5.00 -9.95
CA ALA A 49 20.11 -3.82 -9.34
C ALA A 49 20.75 -4.15 -7.98
N LYS A 50 20.03 -4.87 -7.11
CA LYS A 50 20.55 -5.33 -5.80
C LYS A 50 21.73 -6.31 -5.97
N GLY A 51 21.65 -7.21 -6.95
CA GLY A 51 22.69 -8.19 -7.27
C GLY A 51 24.01 -7.55 -7.70
N TYR A 52 23.98 -6.55 -8.59
CA TYR A 52 25.18 -5.82 -9.01
C TYR A 52 25.83 -5.04 -7.86
N ALA A 53 25.01 -4.46 -6.98
CA ALA A 53 25.52 -3.62 -5.92
C ALA A 53 26.33 -4.41 -4.87
N ARG A 54 26.09 -5.72 -4.70
CA ARG A 54 26.89 -6.59 -3.81
C ARG A 54 28.40 -6.53 -4.09
N TRP A 55 28.81 -6.18 -5.31
CA TRP A 55 30.20 -6.19 -5.76
C TRP A 55 30.84 -4.78 -5.85
N ILE A 56 30.13 -3.72 -5.46
CA ILE A 56 30.57 -2.30 -5.65
C ILE A 56 30.60 -1.54 -4.29
N ARG A 57 31.22 -0.35 -4.30
CA ARG A 57 31.32 0.63 -3.19
C ARG A 57 30.00 0.84 -2.44
N THR A 58 30.10 1.19 -1.16
CA THR A 58 28.98 1.31 -0.20
C THR A 58 27.82 2.19 -0.69
N GLY A 59 28.08 3.37 -1.28
CA GLY A 59 27.00 4.26 -1.75
C GLY A 59 26.13 3.69 -2.89
N THR A 60 26.70 2.83 -3.73
CA THR A 60 25.96 2.09 -4.77
C THR A 60 25.12 0.95 -4.21
N ARG A 61 25.40 0.49 -2.99
CA ARG A 61 24.61 -0.53 -2.28
C ARG A 61 23.34 0.06 -1.72
N ASP A 62 23.46 1.22 -1.08
CA ASP A 62 22.30 1.93 -0.50
C ASP A 62 21.29 2.30 -1.60
N ALA A 63 21.76 2.84 -2.74
CA ALA A 63 20.89 3.18 -3.87
C ALA A 63 20.20 1.95 -4.51
N ALA A 64 20.88 0.80 -4.55
CA ALA A 64 20.27 -0.42 -5.08
C ALA A 64 19.28 -1.06 -4.11
N GLU A 65 19.49 -0.91 -2.79
CA GLU A 65 18.54 -1.31 -1.76
C GLU A 65 17.28 -0.44 -1.83
N GLU A 66 17.42 0.87 -2.04
CA GLU A 66 16.30 1.79 -2.27
C GLU A 66 15.48 1.41 -3.51
N ILE A 67 16.13 1.13 -4.65
CA ILE A 67 15.44 0.66 -5.86
C ILE A 67 14.71 -0.66 -5.63
N TYR A 68 15.29 -1.56 -4.84
CA TYR A 68 14.67 -2.83 -4.48
C TYR A 68 13.40 -2.62 -3.64
N VAL A 69 13.48 -1.77 -2.61
CA VAL A 69 12.35 -1.44 -1.73
C VAL A 69 11.24 -0.75 -2.51
N GLU A 70 11.58 0.21 -3.36
CA GLU A 70 10.62 0.91 -4.23
C GLU A 70 9.96 -0.06 -5.21
N GLY A 71 10.71 -1.00 -5.79
CA GLY A 71 10.16 -2.06 -6.61
C GLY A 71 9.10 -2.89 -5.87
N LEU A 72 9.38 -3.27 -4.62
CA LEU A 72 8.45 -4.01 -3.77
C LEU A 72 7.20 -3.18 -3.40
N ALA A 73 7.38 -1.90 -3.08
CA ALA A 73 6.28 -0.98 -2.81
C ALA A 73 5.31 -0.88 -4.00
N VAL A 74 5.84 -0.75 -5.21
CA VAL A 74 5.05 -0.73 -6.45
C VAL A 74 4.32 -2.06 -6.67
N GLU A 75 4.97 -3.20 -6.43
CA GLU A 75 4.32 -4.52 -6.54
C GLU A 75 3.14 -4.65 -5.58
N HIS A 76 3.34 -4.37 -4.30
CA HIS A 76 2.28 -4.42 -3.30
C HIS A 76 1.12 -3.51 -3.69
N THR A 77 1.43 -2.26 -4.06
CA THR A 77 0.42 -1.27 -4.48
C THR A 77 -0.42 -1.80 -5.65
N VAL A 78 0.21 -2.30 -6.71
CA VAL A 78 -0.51 -2.80 -7.90
C VAL A 78 -1.37 -4.02 -7.56
N ILE A 79 -0.88 -4.93 -6.72
CA ILE A 79 -1.64 -6.11 -6.27
C ILE A 79 -2.89 -5.68 -5.50
N GLN A 80 -2.75 -4.74 -4.56
CA GLN A 80 -3.87 -4.23 -3.77
C GLN A 80 -4.89 -3.48 -4.65
N VAL A 81 -4.43 -2.67 -5.60
CA VAL A 81 -5.32 -1.97 -6.55
C VAL A 81 -6.14 -2.96 -7.39
N ARG A 82 -5.54 -4.06 -7.86
CA ARG A 82 -6.27 -5.12 -8.56
C ARG A 82 -7.31 -5.79 -7.65
N ALA A 83 -6.94 -6.06 -6.39
CA ALA A 83 -7.83 -6.67 -5.42
C ALA A 83 -9.04 -5.76 -5.11
N ILE A 84 -8.83 -4.45 -4.96
CA ILE A 84 -9.90 -3.45 -4.85
C ILE A 84 -10.81 -3.49 -6.09
N ALA A 85 -10.25 -3.43 -7.30
CA ALA A 85 -11.03 -3.50 -8.53
C ALA A 85 -11.86 -4.79 -8.63
N ARG A 86 -11.29 -5.91 -8.17
CA ARG A 86 -12.00 -7.20 -8.09
C ARG A 86 -13.17 -7.13 -7.12
N THR A 87 -12.96 -6.57 -5.93
CA THR A 87 -14.02 -6.40 -4.92
C THR A 87 -15.15 -5.50 -5.44
N LEU A 88 -14.84 -4.41 -6.13
CA LEU A 88 -15.86 -3.54 -6.74
C LEU A 88 -16.68 -4.24 -7.83
N TYR A 89 -16.02 -5.07 -8.65
CA TYR A 89 -16.68 -5.89 -9.65
C TYR A 89 -17.58 -6.97 -9.04
N ASP A 90 -17.12 -7.64 -7.98
CA ASP A 90 -17.93 -8.63 -7.27
C ASP A 90 -19.08 -7.98 -6.48
N SER A 91 -18.89 -6.76 -6.01
CA SER A 91 -19.96 -5.98 -5.37
C SER A 91 -21.09 -5.68 -6.37
N ILE A 92 -20.78 -5.16 -7.56
CA ILE A 92 -21.82 -4.76 -8.54
C ILE A 92 -22.58 -5.93 -9.17
N LEU A 93 -22.02 -7.15 -9.15
CA LEU A 93 -22.72 -8.36 -9.60
C LEU A 93 -23.75 -8.89 -8.59
N GLU A 94 -23.64 -8.46 -7.35
CA GLU A 94 -24.46 -8.95 -6.24
C GLU A 94 -25.33 -7.80 -5.70
N SER A 95 -25.08 -7.33 -4.48
CA SER A 95 -25.88 -6.29 -3.80
C SER A 95 -25.33 -4.86 -3.96
N GLY A 96 -24.21 -4.68 -4.65
CA GLY A 96 -23.54 -3.39 -4.82
C GLY A 96 -22.84 -2.90 -3.55
N ILE A 97 -22.32 -1.67 -3.61
CA ILE A 97 -21.87 -0.95 -2.40
C ILE A 97 -23.11 -0.31 -1.75
N PRO A 98 -23.29 -0.42 -0.42
CA PRO A 98 -24.41 0.20 0.27
C PRO A 98 -24.40 1.71 0.10
N ASP A 99 -25.57 2.31 -0.13
CA ASP A 99 -25.69 3.75 -0.37
C ASP A 99 -25.19 4.59 0.81
N SER A 100 -25.35 4.10 2.05
CA SER A 100 -24.93 4.80 3.27
C SER A 100 -23.41 4.98 3.36
N VAL A 101 -22.63 4.00 2.87
CA VAL A 101 -21.15 4.01 2.93
C VAL A 101 -20.48 4.38 1.62
N LYS A 102 -21.24 4.56 0.53
CA LYS A 102 -20.73 4.87 -0.83
C LYS A 102 -19.77 6.06 -0.84
N LYS A 103 -20.10 7.12 -0.11
CA LYS A 103 -19.23 8.30 0.04
C LYS A 103 -17.91 7.94 0.72
N ASN A 104 -17.94 7.16 1.78
CA ASN A 104 -16.75 6.76 2.54
C ASN A 104 -15.83 5.88 1.68
N VAL A 105 -16.39 4.96 0.87
CA VAL A 105 -15.61 4.17 -0.09
C VAL A 105 -14.93 5.07 -1.11
N ALA A 106 -15.67 6.01 -1.72
CA ALA A 106 -15.09 6.94 -2.68
C ALA A 106 -13.97 7.79 -2.06
N VAL A 107 -14.17 8.34 -0.86
CA VAL A 107 -13.15 9.14 -0.16
C VAL A 107 -11.90 8.31 0.13
N ALA A 108 -12.06 7.07 0.63
CA ALA A 108 -10.92 6.21 0.93
C ALA A 108 -10.11 5.84 -0.33
N LEU A 109 -10.78 5.56 -1.45
CA LEU A 109 -10.12 5.31 -2.74
C LEU A 109 -9.40 6.55 -3.27
N SER A 110 -9.99 7.74 -3.09
CA SER A 110 -9.37 9.01 -3.47
C SER A 110 -8.13 9.31 -2.64
N ALA A 111 -8.19 9.11 -1.32
CA ALA A 111 -7.06 9.28 -0.43
C ALA A 111 -5.92 8.31 -0.77
N ALA A 112 -6.24 7.03 -1.06
CA ALA A 112 -5.25 6.06 -1.53
C ALA A 112 -4.63 6.45 -2.88
N SER A 113 -5.44 6.96 -3.82
CA SER A 113 -4.95 7.47 -5.10
C SER A 113 -3.95 8.62 -4.89
N TYR A 114 -4.32 9.59 -4.05
CA TYR A 114 -3.48 10.74 -3.74
C TYR A 114 -2.18 10.32 -3.05
N ALA A 115 -2.24 9.38 -2.11
CA ALA A 115 -1.05 8.84 -1.46
C ALA A 115 -0.06 8.23 -2.47
N VAL A 116 -0.55 7.38 -3.39
CA VAL A 116 0.30 6.77 -4.43
C VAL A 116 0.85 7.84 -5.38
N ALA A 117 0.07 8.86 -5.74
CA ALA A 117 0.53 9.93 -6.62
C ALA A 117 1.61 10.80 -5.95
N ALA A 118 1.40 11.20 -4.69
CA ALA A 118 2.31 12.04 -3.92
C ALA A 118 3.63 11.32 -3.57
N HIS A 119 3.62 9.98 -3.48
CA HIS A 119 4.85 9.18 -3.34
C HIS A 119 5.75 9.25 -4.58
N ILE A 120 5.17 9.45 -5.77
CA ILE A 120 5.91 9.49 -7.04
C ILE A 120 6.42 10.91 -7.31
N ASP A 121 5.53 11.88 -7.17
CA ASP A 121 5.79 13.28 -7.45
C ASP A 121 5.57 14.03 -6.14
N VAL A 122 6.61 14.16 -5.29
CA VAL A 122 6.53 14.84 -3.99
C VAL A 122 6.09 16.30 -4.21
N PRO A 123 4.85 16.68 -3.84
CA PRO A 123 4.39 18.04 -4.01
C PRO A 123 5.20 18.97 -3.10
N GLU A 124 5.57 20.14 -3.61
CA GLU A 124 6.37 21.14 -2.87
C GLU A 124 5.73 21.55 -1.53
N ASP A 125 4.41 21.45 -1.43
CA ASP A 125 3.60 21.86 -0.27
C ASP A 125 3.59 20.85 0.89
N ILE A 126 4.16 19.64 0.72
CA ILE A 126 4.19 18.59 1.76
C ILE A 126 5.37 18.77 2.74
N LYS A 127 6.34 19.64 2.43
CA LYS A 127 7.60 19.77 3.20
C LYS A 127 7.40 20.21 4.67
N ASP A 128 6.25 20.80 5.01
CA ASP A 128 5.91 21.29 6.35
C ASP A 128 4.62 20.67 6.93
N ALA A 129 4.06 19.62 6.31
CA ALA A 129 2.81 19.00 6.76
C ALA A 129 3.02 18.13 8.01
N THR A 130 2.07 18.17 8.95
CA THR A 130 2.08 17.34 10.18
C THR A 130 1.59 15.91 9.96
N THR A 131 0.89 15.67 8.85
CA THR A 131 0.38 14.36 8.42
C THR A 131 0.88 14.07 7.01
N THR A 132 1.11 12.80 6.70
CA THR A 132 1.51 12.36 5.36
C THR A 132 0.30 11.94 4.54
N PRO A 133 0.37 11.94 3.20
CA PRO A 133 -0.69 11.39 2.35
C PRO A 133 -1.04 9.92 2.68
N SER A 134 -0.06 9.14 3.14
CA SER A 134 -0.30 7.77 3.63
C SER A 134 -1.09 7.75 4.93
N ASP A 135 -0.93 8.74 5.81
CA ASP A 135 -1.74 8.87 7.02
C ASP A 135 -3.19 9.24 6.68
N ASP A 136 -3.39 10.14 5.70
CA ASP A 136 -4.74 10.49 5.21
C ASP A 136 -5.46 9.26 4.62
N ALA A 137 -4.73 8.39 3.90
CA ALA A 137 -5.28 7.14 3.39
C ALA A 137 -5.68 6.16 4.52
N ARG A 138 -4.88 6.07 5.59
CA ARG A 138 -5.21 5.25 6.77
C ARG A 138 -6.43 5.79 7.51
N GLU A 139 -6.50 7.10 7.71
CA GLU A 139 -7.63 7.78 8.37
C GLU A 139 -8.92 7.57 7.58
N ALA A 140 -8.91 7.78 6.27
CA ALA A 140 -10.05 7.52 5.41
C ALA A 140 -10.49 6.03 5.44
N GLY A 141 -9.53 5.10 5.52
CA GLY A 141 -9.79 3.68 5.74
C GLY A 141 -10.47 3.39 7.08
N SER A 142 -10.02 4.03 8.17
CA SER A 142 -10.64 3.92 9.50
C SER A 142 -12.10 4.41 9.49
N HIS A 143 -12.34 5.59 8.92
CA HIS A 143 -13.69 6.13 8.79
C HIS A 143 -14.63 5.28 7.94
N LEU A 144 -14.11 4.62 6.91
CA LEU A 144 -14.89 3.64 6.15
C LEU A 144 -15.22 2.41 7.02
N SER A 145 -14.25 1.89 7.78
CA SER A 145 -14.50 0.78 8.69
C SER A 145 -15.52 1.12 9.77
N GLU A 146 -15.43 2.30 10.36
CA GLU A 146 -16.38 2.81 11.36
C GLU A 146 -17.80 2.87 10.77
N ALA A 147 -17.97 3.49 9.60
CA ALA A 147 -19.27 3.58 8.95
C ALA A 147 -19.86 2.19 8.61
N LEU A 148 -19.03 1.24 8.15
CA LEU A 148 -19.47 -0.14 7.88
C LEU A 148 -19.93 -0.88 9.14
N ILE A 149 -19.34 -0.58 10.30
CA ILE A 149 -19.70 -1.19 11.58
C ILE A 149 -20.93 -0.50 12.18
N GLU A 150 -21.00 0.83 12.14
CA GLU A 150 -22.13 1.61 12.65
C GLU A 150 -23.42 1.35 11.88
N ASP A 151 -23.34 1.22 10.55
CA ASP A 151 -24.49 0.89 9.71
C ASP A 151 -24.75 -0.62 9.62
N GLY A 152 -23.99 -1.45 10.34
CA GLY A 152 -23.95 -2.90 10.17
C GLY A 152 -25.29 -3.62 10.41
N ASP A 153 -26.20 -3.02 11.17
CA ASP A 153 -27.57 -3.54 11.37
C ASP A 153 -28.46 -3.37 10.13
N SER A 154 -28.08 -2.49 9.21
CA SER A 154 -28.84 -2.12 8.00
C SER A 154 -28.16 -2.52 6.69
N VAL A 155 -26.95 -3.07 6.78
CA VAL A 155 -26.11 -3.46 5.63
C VAL A 155 -25.93 -4.98 5.62
N ASP A 156 -26.02 -5.60 4.45
CA ASP A 156 -25.81 -7.04 4.32
C ASP A 156 -24.37 -7.40 4.73
N GLN A 157 -24.22 -8.50 5.48
CA GLN A 157 -22.92 -8.95 5.99
C GLN A 157 -21.87 -9.09 4.87
N ASP A 158 -22.27 -9.56 3.69
CA ASP A 158 -21.38 -9.68 2.54
C ASP A 158 -20.87 -8.32 2.03
N GLN A 159 -21.72 -7.29 2.02
CA GLN A 159 -21.32 -5.92 1.69
C GLN A 159 -20.36 -5.35 2.73
N ILE A 160 -20.56 -5.67 4.02
CA ILE A 160 -19.64 -5.29 5.10
C ILE A 160 -18.26 -5.93 4.86
N VAL A 161 -18.23 -7.24 4.60
CA VAL A 161 -16.98 -7.98 4.35
C VAL A 161 -16.24 -7.43 3.13
N LYS A 162 -16.95 -7.14 2.04
CA LYS A 162 -16.37 -6.51 0.84
C LYS A 162 -15.85 -5.10 1.13
N GLY A 163 -16.58 -4.30 1.89
CA GLY A 163 -16.13 -2.97 2.33
C GLY A 163 -14.86 -3.04 3.19
N LEU A 164 -14.81 -3.94 4.17
CA LEU A 164 -13.64 -4.15 5.02
C LEU A 164 -12.45 -4.71 4.23
N SER A 165 -12.69 -5.50 3.18
CA SER A 165 -11.65 -5.92 2.25
C SER A 165 -11.03 -4.70 1.55
N ILE A 166 -11.83 -3.74 1.08
CA ILE A 166 -11.31 -2.48 0.50
C ILE A 166 -10.46 -1.73 1.53
N VAL A 167 -10.93 -1.58 2.77
CA VAL A 167 -10.18 -0.95 3.87
C VAL A 167 -8.81 -1.61 4.07
N ALA A 168 -8.78 -2.95 4.16
CA ALA A 168 -7.54 -3.69 4.37
C ALA A 168 -6.53 -3.47 3.23
N ASN A 169 -7.00 -3.48 1.98
CA ASN A 169 -6.15 -3.23 0.81
C ASN A 169 -5.59 -1.79 0.81
N ILE A 170 -6.39 -0.79 1.22
CA ILE A 170 -5.94 0.60 1.37
C ILE A 170 -4.87 0.71 2.46
N GLY A 171 -5.06 0.03 3.60
CA GLY A 171 -4.06 -0.02 4.67
C GLY A 171 -2.72 -0.58 4.18
N VAL A 172 -2.74 -1.67 3.41
CA VAL A 172 -1.52 -2.25 2.83
C VAL A 172 -0.87 -1.31 1.80
N ILE A 173 -1.64 -0.56 1.02
CA ILE A 173 -1.11 0.49 0.13
C ILE A 173 -0.39 1.55 0.95
N ALA A 174 -1.07 2.15 1.93
CA ALA A 174 -0.48 3.20 2.78
C ALA A 174 0.81 2.73 3.47
N ASP A 175 0.81 1.51 4.00
CA ASP A 175 1.97 0.89 4.63
C ASP A 175 3.09 0.54 3.65
N SER A 176 2.78 0.35 2.36
CA SER A 176 3.79 0.13 1.32
C SER A 176 4.42 1.42 0.82
N LEU A 177 3.77 2.57 1.01
CA LEU A 177 4.33 3.89 0.68
C LEU A 177 5.18 4.45 1.82
N ASP A 178 4.95 3.98 3.06
CA ASP A 178 5.77 4.31 4.21
C ASP A 178 6.99 3.37 4.29
N HIS A 179 8.15 3.85 3.83
CA HIS A 179 9.41 3.09 3.84
C HIS A 179 9.92 2.72 5.25
N THR A 180 9.32 3.24 6.31
CA THR A 180 9.62 2.82 7.69
C THR A 180 8.78 1.62 8.15
N SER A 181 7.81 1.20 7.34
CA SER A 181 6.87 0.14 7.65
C SER A 181 7.51 -1.26 7.65
N PRO A 182 7.10 -2.16 8.57
CA PRO A 182 7.47 -3.58 8.53
C PRO A 182 7.05 -4.28 7.22
N THR A 183 6.03 -3.75 6.53
CA THR A 183 5.53 -4.28 5.24
C THR A 183 6.58 -4.26 4.13
N LEU A 184 7.59 -3.37 4.23
CA LEU A 184 8.72 -3.31 3.32
C LEU A 184 10.02 -3.81 3.94
N THR A 185 10.14 -3.75 5.27
CA THR A 185 11.40 -4.01 5.97
C THR A 185 11.56 -5.42 6.53
N ASP A 186 10.46 -6.16 6.73
CA ASP A 186 10.45 -7.52 7.30
C ASP A 186 10.00 -8.59 6.29
N VAL A 187 10.19 -8.32 5.00
CA VAL A 187 9.86 -9.26 3.91
C VAL A 187 11.09 -10.08 3.54
N LEU A 188 10.89 -11.31 3.08
CA LEU A 188 11.97 -12.16 2.61
C LEU A 188 12.47 -11.62 1.26
N THR A 189 13.79 -11.48 1.09
CA THR A 189 14.37 -11.27 -0.24
C THR A 189 14.23 -12.58 -1.03
N PRO A 190 13.65 -12.59 -2.25
CA PRO A 190 13.69 -13.76 -3.12
C PRO A 190 15.13 -14.25 -3.29
N ASP A 191 15.34 -15.56 -3.23
CA ASP A 191 16.63 -16.24 -3.38
C ASP A 191 17.69 -15.97 -2.29
N GLU A 192 17.31 -15.39 -1.14
CA GLU A 192 18.16 -15.32 0.07
C GLU A 192 17.66 -16.27 1.18
N PRO A 193 18.55 -16.80 2.05
CA PRO A 193 18.13 -17.61 3.20
C PRO A 193 17.14 -16.83 4.08
N GLY A 194 16.17 -17.51 4.71
CA GLY A 194 15.13 -16.87 5.53
C GLY A 194 15.61 -16.00 6.72
N SER A 195 16.92 -15.98 6.99
CA SER A 195 17.59 -15.10 7.95
C SER A 195 18.02 -13.74 7.37
N ALA A 196 17.98 -13.56 6.04
CA ALA A 196 18.29 -12.32 5.36
C ALA A 196 16.99 -11.52 5.13
N LYS A 197 16.63 -10.71 6.11
CA LYS A 197 15.57 -9.69 5.96
C LYS A 197 16.01 -8.67 4.91
N VAL A 198 15.06 -8.02 4.21
CA VAL A 198 15.35 -6.97 3.20
C VAL A 198 16.38 -5.96 3.70
N PHE A 199 16.27 -5.56 4.97
CA PHE A 199 17.25 -4.76 5.68
C PHE A 199 18.02 -5.63 6.68
N ALA A 200 19.32 -5.82 6.46
CA ALA A 200 20.20 -6.17 7.55
C ALA A 200 20.22 -4.96 8.49
N VAL A 201 19.54 -5.04 9.64
CA VAL A 201 19.55 -3.98 10.67
C VAL A 201 21.00 -3.52 10.83
N SER A 202 21.29 -2.26 10.47
CA SER A 202 22.66 -1.73 10.48
C SER A 202 23.33 -2.11 11.82
N PRO A 203 24.60 -2.56 11.83
CA PRO A 203 25.31 -2.87 13.07
C PRO A 203 25.28 -1.71 14.08
N VAL A 204 25.15 -0.48 13.59
CA VAL A 204 25.00 0.75 14.39
C VAL A 204 23.63 0.81 15.07
N ALA A 205 22.55 0.43 14.37
CA ALA A 205 21.22 0.34 14.95
C ALA A 205 21.12 -0.82 15.98
N GLN A 206 21.75 -1.96 15.70
CA GLN A 206 21.81 -3.10 16.63
C GLN A 206 22.56 -2.75 17.93
N THR A 207 23.72 -2.10 17.84
CA THR A 207 24.50 -1.65 19.01
C THR A 207 23.77 -0.59 19.84
N SER A 208 23.04 0.33 19.19
CA SER A 208 22.22 1.33 19.90
C SER A 208 21.08 0.70 20.72
N SER A 209 20.48 -0.38 20.21
CA SER A 209 19.41 -1.13 20.90
C SER A 209 19.92 -1.92 22.10
N LEU A 210 21.12 -2.49 21.99
CA LEU A 210 21.84 -3.18 23.08
C LEU A 210 22.21 -2.20 24.19
N LEU A 211 22.76 -1.03 23.84
CA LEU A 211 23.07 0.03 24.81
C LEU A 211 21.80 0.55 25.51
N LYS A 212 20.69 0.73 24.78
CA LYS A 212 19.39 1.11 25.39
C LYS A 212 18.85 0.02 26.32
N ARG A 213 19.02 -1.27 26.01
CA ARG A 213 18.64 -2.40 26.88
C ARG A 213 19.50 -2.48 28.15
N ILE A 214 20.82 -2.33 28.02
CA ILE A 214 21.75 -2.31 29.17
C ILE A 214 21.45 -1.12 30.08
N LYS A 215 21.21 0.07 29.51
CA LYS A 215 20.88 1.27 30.29
C LYS A 215 19.56 1.14 31.05
N ARG A 216 18.58 0.38 30.55
CA ARG A 216 17.34 0.06 31.27
C ARG A 216 17.54 -0.92 32.43
N LEU A 217 18.48 -1.86 32.30
CA LEU A 217 18.85 -2.81 33.37
C LEU A 217 19.57 -2.13 34.54
N PHE A 218 20.44 -1.16 34.27
CA PHE A 218 21.12 -0.37 35.31
C PHE A 218 20.24 0.68 35.97
N ARG A 219 19.09 1.05 35.37
CA ARG A 219 18.13 2.02 35.92
C ARG A 219 17.08 1.39 36.84
N ARG A 220 17.15 0.07 37.04
CA ARG A 220 16.26 -0.73 37.93
C ARG A 220 17.00 -1.29 39.16
N LYS A 221 18.19 -0.79 39.47
CA LYS A 221 18.88 -1.00 40.76
C LYS A 221 18.96 0.32 41.51
#